data_AF-A0A7C5N225-F1
#
_entry.id   AF-A0A7C5N225-F1
#
_cell.length_a   1.000
_cell.length_b   1.000
_cell.length_c   1.000
_cell.angle_alpha   90.00
_cell.angle_beta   90.00
_cell.angle_gamma   90.00
#
_symmetry.space_group_name_H-M   'P 1'
#
loop_
_entity.id
_entity.type
_entity.pdbx_description
1 polymer ?
#
loop_
_entity_poly.entity_id
_entity_poly.type
_entity_poly.pdbx_seq_one_letter_code
_entity_poly.pdbx_strand_id
1 'polypeptide(L)'
;MADGPEDLEQLRMDRVMPTAPPRPYNSEFLSSYQDKKGNIVVHHGSVFSVVRWSNVFDPFHPLLILLGDPIGGPVSGRELFGAGVLDVSQKIERPDLLNRIFTHNSYWENTSGDWNRPAAHILLLRELVGIDRQVPQ
;
A
#
# COMPACT_ATOMS: atom_id res chain seq x y z
N MET A 1 -6.91 -33.05 -8.75
CA MET A 1 -6.02 -34.03 -8.09
C MET A 1 -4.70 -34.01 -8.83
N ALA A 2 -3.58 -34.26 -8.18
CA ALA A 2 -2.29 -34.27 -8.87
C ALA A 2 -2.18 -35.50 -9.79
N ASP A 3 -1.64 -35.31 -11.00
CA ASP A 3 -1.48 -36.38 -12.01
C ASP A 3 -0.26 -37.27 -11.75
N GLY A 4 0.57 -36.92 -10.76
CA GLY A 4 1.74 -37.70 -10.35
C GLY A 4 2.59 -36.99 -9.30
N PRO A 5 3.72 -37.58 -8.87
CA PRO A 5 4.61 -37.00 -7.86
C PRO A 5 5.21 -35.66 -8.29
N GLU A 6 5.58 -35.53 -9.56
CA GLU A 6 6.13 -34.29 -10.12
C GLU A 6 5.09 -33.17 -10.15
N ASP A 7 3.86 -33.50 -10.54
CA ASP A 7 2.73 -32.56 -10.54
C ASP A 7 2.34 -32.15 -9.12
N LEU A 8 2.38 -33.08 -8.16
CA LEU A 8 2.13 -32.76 -6.75
C LEU A 8 3.18 -31.81 -6.17
N GLU A 9 4.46 -32.00 -6.50
CA GLU A 9 5.52 -31.06 -6.10
C GLU A 9 5.33 -29.70 -6.78
N GLN A 10 4.96 -29.68 -8.05
CA GLN A 10 4.66 -28.43 -8.76
C GLN A 10 3.49 -27.68 -8.10
N LEU A 11 2.40 -28.36 -7.77
CA LEU A 11 1.24 -27.77 -7.08
C LEU A 11 1.58 -27.26 -5.67
N ARG A 12 2.54 -27.88 -4.97
CA ARG A 12 3.07 -27.37 -3.69
C ARG A 12 3.94 -26.14 -3.89
N MET A 13 4.77 -26.12 -4.93
CA MET A 13 5.60 -24.97 -5.29
C MET A 13 4.75 -23.76 -5.71
N ASP A 14 3.74 -23.99 -6.53
CA ASP A 14 2.74 -22.99 -6.94
C ASP A 14 1.76 -22.65 -5.81
N ARG A 15 1.92 -23.26 -4.62
CA ARG A 15 1.06 -23.22 -3.42
C ARG A 15 -0.44 -23.35 -3.73
N VAL A 16 -0.79 -24.16 -4.74
CA VAL A 16 -2.17 -24.55 -5.07
C VAL A 16 -2.70 -25.50 -4.02
N MET A 17 -1.80 -26.32 -3.46
CA MET A 17 -2.08 -27.21 -2.35
C MET A 17 -1.53 -26.64 -1.03
N PRO A 18 -2.25 -26.80 0.10
CA PRO A 18 -1.72 -26.45 1.41
C PRO A 18 -0.53 -27.36 1.78
N THR A 19 0.43 -26.81 2.52
CA THR A 19 1.61 -27.55 3.02
C THR A 19 1.64 -27.53 4.56
N ALA A 20 2.08 -28.63 5.18
CA ALA A 20 2.35 -28.71 6.62
C ALA A 20 3.81 -29.15 6.85
N PRO A 21 4.64 -28.37 7.58
CA PRO A 21 4.32 -27.07 8.18
C PRO A 21 4.08 -25.98 7.12
N PRO A 22 3.41 -24.86 7.48
CA PRO A 22 3.26 -23.73 6.58
C PRO A 22 4.64 -23.22 6.14
N ARG A 23 4.83 -22.98 4.84
CA ARG A 23 6.08 -22.43 4.31
C ARG A 23 6.12 -20.91 4.57
N PRO A 24 7.18 -20.38 5.20
CA PRO A 24 7.31 -18.95 5.45
C PRO A 24 7.45 -18.16 4.14
N TYR A 25 6.98 -16.91 4.13
CA TYR A 25 7.31 -15.97 3.05
C TYR A 25 8.78 -15.57 3.17
N ASN A 26 9.55 -15.71 2.09
CA ASN A 26 10.96 -15.29 2.02
C ASN A 26 11.25 -14.74 0.62
N SER A 27 12.50 -14.35 0.33
CA SER A 27 12.91 -13.80 -0.97
C SER A 27 12.63 -14.71 -2.17
N GLU A 28 12.47 -16.01 -1.95
CA GLU A 28 12.17 -17.01 -2.98
C GLU A 28 10.66 -17.32 -3.06
N PHE A 29 9.90 -17.04 -1.99
CA PHE A 29 8.49 -17.34 -1.86
C PHE A 29 7.68 -16.11 -1.43
N LEU A 30 7.68 -15.07 -2.28
CA LEU A 30 6.86 -13.87 -2.13
C LEU A 30 5.44 -14.10 -2.70
N SER A 31 4.64 -13.03 -2.78
CA SER A 31 3.39 -13.02 -3.58
C SER A 31 3.62 -13.24 -5.08
N SER A 32 4.88 -13.24 -5.53
CA SER A 32 5.31 -13.60 -6.87
C SER A 32 6.49 -14.59 -6.81
N TYR A 33 6.58 -15.48 -7.79
CA TYR A 33 7.63 -16.48 -7.95
C TYR A 33 8.10 -16.53 -9.41
N GLN A 34 9.26 -17.15 -9.68
CA GLN A 34 9.70 -17.40 -11.05
C GLN A 34 9.17 -18.76 -11.54
N ASP A 35 8.52 -18.79 -12.70
CA ASP A 35 8.17 -20.03 -13.36
C ASP A 35 9.40 -20.76 -13.92
N LYS A 36 9.21 -21.98 -14.42
CA LYS A 36 10.28 -22.79 -15.05
C LYS A 36 10.92 -22.11 -16.27
N LYS A 37 10.30 -21.07 -16.83
CA LYS A 37 10.80 -20.28 -17.98
C LYS A 37 11.46 -18.97 -17.54
N GLY A 38 11.54 -18.70 -16.23
CA GLY A 38 12.10 -17.49 -15.65
C GLY A 38 11.15 -16.28 -15.64
N ASN A 39 9.87 -16.45 -15.96
CA ASN A 39 8.88 -15.37 -15.87
C ASN A 39 8.47 -15.15 -14.42
N ILE A 40 8.30 -13.88 -14.03
CA ILE A 40 7.69 -13.54 -12.74
C ILE A 40 6.18 -13.81 -12.85
N VAL A 41 5.68 -14.79 -12.10
CA VAL A 41 4.27 -15.16 -12.00
C VAL A 41 3.74 -14.80 -10.62
N VAL A 42 2.56 -14.21 -10.56
CA VAL A 42 1.90 -13.85 -9.30
C VAL A 42 1.13 -15.06 -8.77
N HIS A 43 1.24 -15.32 -7.48
CA HIS A 43 0.58 -16.44 -6.81
C HIS A 43 -0.95 -16.30 -6.87
N HIS A 44 -1.70 -17.36 -7.20
CA HIS A 44 -3.17 -17.32 -7.33
C HIS A 44 -3.90 -17.03 -6.00
N GLY A 45 -3.24 -17.24 -4.86
CA GLY A 45 -3.69 -16.80 -3.53
C GLY A 45 -3.55 -15.29 -3.32
N SER A 46 -2.93 -14.55 -4.25
CA SER A 46 -3.09 -13.10 -4.39
C SER A 46 -4.46 -12.78 -5.00
N VAL A 47 -5.53 -13.30 -4.39
CA VAL A 47 -6.91 -13.12 -4.89
C VAL A 47 -7.38 -11.66 -4.80
N PHE A 48 -6.60 -10.80 -4.14
CA PHE A 48 -6.64 -9.38 -4.42
C PHE A 48 -5.67 -9.15 -5.58
N SER A 49 -6.20 -8.66 -6.70
CA SER A 49 -5.43 -7.97 -7.76
C SER A 49 -4.17 -7.34 -7.18
N VAL A 50 -3.08 -7.22 -7.95
CA VAL A 50 -1.94 -6.39 -7.55
C VAL A 50 -2.46 -4.95 -7.40
N VAL A 51 -3.03 -4.66 -6.23
CA VAL A 51 -3.61 -3.39 -5.87
C VAL A 51 -2.42 -2.55 -5.45
N ARG A 52 -2.33 -1.36 -6.02
CA ARG A 52 -1.32 -0.40 -5.61
C ARG A 52 -1.70 0.05 -4.20
N TRP A 53 -0.94 -0.36 -3.21
CA TRP A 53 -1.06 0.19 -1.86
C TRP A 53 -0.30 1.50 -1.85
N SER A 54 -1.01 2.62 -1.70
CA SER A 54 -0.41 3.92 -1.46
C SER A 54 -0.78 4.37 -0.06
N ASN A 55 0.22 4.72 0.74
CA ASN A 55 0.06 5.25 2.08
C ASN A 55 0.40 6.74 2.06
N VAL A 56 -0.58 7.60 2.35
CA VAL A 56 -0.36 9.04 2.48
C VAL A 56 -0.26 9.36 3.96
N PHE A 57 0.80 10.07 4.37
CA PHE A 57 0.97 10.47 5.76
C PHE A 57 1.48 11.91 5.91
N ASP A 58 1.00 12.60 6.94
CA ASP A 58 1.46 13.95 7.30
C ASP A 58 2.64 13.86 8.28
N PRO A 59 3.83 14.37 7.91
CA PRO A 59 5.00 14.26 8.77
C PRO A 59 4.81 15.02 10.10
N PHE A 60 4.96 14.25 11.17
CA PHE A 60 4.97 14.73 12.54
C PHE A 60 6.33 15.31 12.94
N HIS A 61 6.32 16.38 13.74
CA HIS A 61 7.53 16.96 14.34
C HIS A 61 7.67 16.57 15.82
N PRO A 62 8.63 15.70 16.20
CA PRO A 62 8.70 15.13 17.56
C PRO A 62 8.99 16.15 18.67
N LEU A 63 9.61 17.28 18.36
CA LEU A 63 9.85 18.36 19.32
C LEU A 63 8.59 19.19 19.62
N LEU A 64 7.55 19.07 18.81
CA LEU A 64 6.31 19.81 18.91
C LEU A 64 5.17 18.79 18.77
N ILE A 65 4.91 18.02 19.84
CA ILE A 65 4.08 16.80 19.92
C ILE A 65 2.67 16.92 19.31
N LEU A 66 2.23 18.14 18.99
CA LEU A 66 0.93 18.40 18.40
C LEU A 66 0.98 18.74 16.90
N LEU A 67 2.15 18.94 16.29
CA LEU A 67 2.26 19.39 14.89
C LEU A 67 2.39 18.22 13.90
N GLY A 68 1.36 18.04 13.08
CA GLY A 68 1.23 16.98 12.08
C GLY A 68 0.39 15.81 12.58
N ASP A 69 0.68 14.61 12.06
CA ASP A 69 -0.01 13.38 12.41
C ASP A 69 0.86 12.48 13.31
N PRO A 70 0.65 12.47 14.64
CA PRO A 70 1.44 11.66 15.56
C PRO A 70 1.11 10.16 15.52
N ILE A 71 0.06 9.76 14.80
CA ILE A 71 -0.40 8.36 14.70
C ILE A 71 0.05 7.75 13.36
N GLY A 72 0.05 8.56 12.31
CA GLY A 72 0.49 8.18 10.97
C GLY A 72 2.01 8.10 10.83
N GLY A 73 2.45 7.59 9.68
CA GLY A 73 3.86 7.46 9.34
C GLY A 73 4.06 6.55 8.13
N PRO A 74 5.32 6.38 7.70
CA PRO A 74 5.65 5.41 6.65
C PRO A 74 5.33 4.00 7.12
N VAL A 75 4.74 3.20 6.24
CA VAL A 75 4.38 1.79 6.51
C VAL A 75 5.01 0.81 5.53
N SER A 76 5.76 1.32 4.55
CA SER A 76 6.59 0.48 3.68
C SER A 76 7.83 -0.04 4.42
N GLY A 77 8.43 -1.09 3.87
CA GLY A 77 9.68 -1.65 4.37
C GLY A 77 9.53 -3.08 4.89
N ARG A 78 10.66 -3.77 5.00
CA ARG A 78 10.73 -5.21 5.28
C ARG A 78 10.08 -5.62 6.61
N GLU A 79 10.15 -4.75 7.62
CA GLU A 79 9.63 -4.99 8.97
C GLU A 79 8.14 -4.62 9.11
N LEU A 80 7.53 -4.03 8.08
CA LEU A 80 6.13 -3.59 8.05
C LEU A 80 5.39 -4.29 6.91
N PHE A 81 4.79 -3.55 5.98
CA PHE A 81 3.98 -4.11 4.88
C PHE A 81 4.78 -4.49 3.62
N GLY A 82 6.12 -4.42 3.68
CA GLY A 82 7.00 -4.77 2.56
C GLY A 82 7.19 -3.65 1.55
N ALA A 83 7.85 -3.96 0.43
CA ALA A 83 8.18 -3.01 -0.64
C ALA A 83 7.01 -2.74 -1.61
N GLY A 84 5.85 -3.38 -1.39
CA GLY A 84 4.66 -3.22 -2.23
C GLY A 84 3.82 -1.99 -1.91
N VAL A 85 4.20 -1.20 -0.90
CA VAL A 85 3.52 0.03 -0.49
C VAL A 85 4.31 1.25 -0.95
N LEU A 86 3.63 2.17 -1.64
CA LEU A 86 4.15 3.50 -1.97
C LEU A 86 3.81 4.47 -0.83
N ASP A 87 4.79 4.80 0.01
CA ASP A 87 4.67 5.85 1.01
C ASP A 87 4.82 7.24 0.36
N VAL A 88 3.86 8.14 0.62
CA VAL A 88 3.87 9.53 0.15
C VAL A 88 3.69 10.46 1.34
N SER A 89 4.71 11.29 1.60
CA SER A 89 4.66 12.31 2.65
C SER A 89 3.97 13.56 2.12
N GLN A 90 2.89 13.99 2.78
CA GLN A 90 2.13 15.17 2.40
C GLN A 90 1.68 15.93 3.64
N LYS A 91 2.12 17.19 3.76
CA LYS A 91 1.66 18.06 4.84
C LYS A 91 0.20 18.43 4.65
N ILE A 92 -0.59 18.33 5.71
CA ILE A 92 -1.94 18.86 5.75
C ILE A 92 -1.87 20.23 6.41
N GLU A 93 -2.31 21.27 5.70
CA GLU A 93 -2.31 22.65 6.17
C GLU A 93 -3.76 23.14 6.32
N ARG A 94 -4.07 23.81 7.43
CA ARG A 94 -5.35 24.50 7.70
C ARG A 94 -5.13 26.02 7.67
N PRO A 95 -6.10 26.82 7.22
CA PRO A 95 -5.96 28.27 7.14
C PRO A 95 -5.97 28.99 8.50
N ASP A 96 -6.19 28.27 9.61
CA ASP A 96 -6.30 28.84 10.95
C ASP A 96 -4.95 28.92 11.71
N LEU A 97 -4.99 29.57 12.87
CA LEU A 97 -3.82 29.72 13.77
C LEU A 97 -3.30 28.39 14.32
N LEU A 98 -4.08 27.31 14.22
CA LEU A 98 -3.73 25.96 14.66
C LEU A 98 -3.41 25.09 13.44
N ASN A 99 -2.85 25.69 12.38
CA ASN A 99 -2.68 25.21 11.00
C ASN A 99 -2.33 23.71 10.87
N ARG A 100 -1.65 23.11 11.86
CA ARG A 100 -1.25 21.70 11.82
C ARG A 100 -1.40 20.97 13.16
N ILE A 101 -2.29 21.41 14.05
CA ILE A 101 -2.52 20.71 15.32
C ILE A 101 -3.34 19.44 15.06
N PHE A 102 -2.75 18.27 15.32
CA PHE A 102 -3.36 16.94 15.23
C PHE A 102 -4.15 16.72 13.91
N THR A 103 -3.43 16.40 12.84
CA THR A 103 -4.01 16.33 11.48
C THR A 103 -4.52 14.94 11.08
N HIS A 104 -4.42 13.93 11.96
CA HIS A 104 -4.72 12.53 11.65
C HIS A 104 -6.10 12.29 10.99
N ASN A 105 -7.11 13.06 11.38
CA ASN A 105 -8.47 12.90 10.86
C ASN A 105 -8.77 13.73 9.60
N SER A 106 -7.83 14.55 9.13
CA SER A 106 -8.07 15.55 8.08
C SER A 106 -7.69 15.12 6.67
N TYR A 107 -7.24 13.88 6.47
CA TYR A 107 -6.92 13.37 5.12
C TYR A 107 -8.09 13.45 4.13
N TRP A 108 -9.32 13.38 4.65
CA TRP A 108 -10.56 13.39 3.87
C TRP A 108 -11.25 14.76 3.89
N GLU A 109 -10.74 15.70 4.69
CA GLU A 109 -11.31 17.03 4.88
C GLU A 109 -10.68 18.01 3.89
N ASN A 110 -11.50 18.76 3.16
CA ASN A 110 -10.99 19.85 2.35
C ASN A 110 -10.64 21.06 3.23
N THR A 111 -9.41 21.08 3.75
CA THR A 111 -8.94 22.13 4.65
C THR A 111 -8.86 23.51 4.00
N SER A 112 -8.93 23.63 2.66
CA SER A 112 -8.98 24.93 1.98
C SER A 112 -10.31 25.67 2.22
N GLY A 113 -11.37 24.96 2.61
CA GLY A 113 -12.73 25.50 2.76
C GLY A 113 -13.44 25.81 1.44
N ASP A 114 -12.78 25.65 0.29
CA ASP A 114 -13.33 25.92 -1.04
C ASP A 114 -13.13 24.71 -1.96
N TRP A 115 -14.23 24.11 -2.42
CA TRP A 115 -14.19 22.96 -3.33
C TRP A 115 -13.81 23.32 -4.77
N ASN A 116 -13.85 24.61 -5.15
CA ASN A 116 -13.28 25.06 -6.42
C ASN A 116 -11.74 25.08 -6.39
N ARG A 117 -11.16 25.06 -5.18
CA ARG A 117 -9.71 25.03 -4.94
C ARG A 117 -9.39 24.02 -3.82
N PRO A 118 -9.52 22.71 -4.08
CA PRO A 118 -9.27 21.70 -3.06
C PRO A 118 -7.85 21.79 -2.49
N ALA A 119 -7.71 21.48 -1.21
CA ALA A 119 -6.41 21.38 -0.55
C ALA A 119 -5.49 20.34 -1.22
N ALA A 120 -4.17 20.54 -1.10
CA ALA A 120 -3.16 19.73 -1.79
C ALA A 120 -3.27 18.23 -1.48
N HIS A 121 -3.54 17.86 -0.22
CA HIS A 121 -3.68 16.47 0.19
C HIS A 121 -4.94 15.79 -0.38
N ILE A 122 -6.00 16.55 -0.66
CA ILE A 122 -7.20 16.04 -1.34
C ILE A 122 -6.92 15.74 -2.81
N LEU A 123 -6.17 16.62 -3.49
CA LEU A 123 -5.76 16.39 -4.88
C LEU A 123 -4.85 15.16 -4.98
N LEU A 124 -3.89 15.03 -4.07
CA LEU A 124 -3.02 13.86 -3.99
C LEU A 124 -3.82 12.57 -3.75
N LEU A 125 -4.79 12.59 -2.83
CA LEU A 125 -5.62 11.42 -2.55
C LEU A 125 -6.42 10.99 -3.79
N ARG A 126 -7.01 11.95 -4.54
CA ARG A 126 -7.73 11.66 -5.79
C ARG A 126 -6.84 11.04 -6.85
N GLU A 127 -5.62 11.55 -7.00
CA GLU A 127 -4.62 11.02 -7.92
C GLU A 127 -4.24 9.58 -7.57
N LEU A 128 -3.92 9.31 -6.30
CA LEU A 128 -3.46 8.00 -5.84
C LEU A 128 -4.55 6.93 -5.94
N VAL A 129 -5.79 7.28 -5.61
CA VAL A 129 -6.95 6.39 -5.76
C VAL A 129 -7.36 6.25 -7.24
N GLY A 130 -6.87 7.15 -8.11
CA GLY A 130 -7.16 7.13 -9.54
C GLY A 130 -8.59 7.53 -9.87
N ILE A 131 -9.22 8.37 -9.04
CA ILE A 131 -10.60 8.85 -9.23
C ILE A 131 -10.74 9.56 -10.59
N ASP A 132 -9.71 10.28 -11.02
CA ASP A 132 -9.70 11.05 -12.26
C ASP A 132 -8.98 10.31 -13.42
N ARG A 133 -8.61 9.02 -13.25
CA ARG A 133 -7.88 8.28 -14.29
C ARG A 133 -8.82 7.93 -15.45
N GLN A 134 -8.48 8.38 -16.65
CA GLN A 134 -9.16 7.93 -17.87
C GLN A 134 -8.82 6.46 -18.16
N VAL A 135 -9.83 5.68 -18.55
CA VAL A 135 -9.65 4.29 -18.96
C VAL A 135 -8.84 4.29 -20.27
N PRO A 136 -7.71 3.57 -20.33
CA PRO A 136 -6.98 3.42 -21.59
C PRO A 136 -7.91 2.83 -22.66
N GLN A 137 -7.97 3.47 -23.84
CA GLN A 137 -8.68 2.93 -25.00
C GLN A 137 -7.90 1.78 -25.64
#